data_AF-A0A163JC30-F1
#
_entry.id   AF-A0A163JC30-F1
#
_cell.length_a   1.000
_cell.length_b   1.000
_cell.length_c   1.000
_cell.angle_alpha   90.00
_cell.angle_beta   90.00
_cell.angle_gamma   90.00
#
_symmetry.space_group_name_H-M   'P 1'
#
loop_
_entity.id
_entity.type
_entity.pdbx_description
1 polymer ?
#
loop_
_entity_poly.entity_id
_entity_poly.type
_entity_poly.pdbx_seq_one_letter_code
_entity_poly.pdbx_strand_id
1 'polypeptide(L)'
;MNPSELPKMLDALRKINKSYPIVKTKVEESGEHIILGTGEMYLDCVLHDLRRMYAEVELKVADPVVRFCETVVETSALKCFAETPNKK
;
A
#
# COMPACT_ATOMS: atom_id res chain seq x y z
N MET A 1 -9.01 -15.95 11.51
CA MET A 1 -8.66 -15.25 10.26
C MET A 1 -9.51 -15.82 9.13
N ASN A 2 -10.53 -15.10 8.68
CA ASN A 2 -11.49 -15.59 7.70
C ASN A 2 -11.35 -14.79 6.39
N PRO A 3 -10.97 -15.40 5.26
CA PRO A 3 -10.95 -14.73 3.95
C PRO A 3 -12.31 -14.13 3.56
N SER A 4 -13.39 -14.67 4.12
CA SER A 4 -14.76 -14.16 3.96
C SER A 4 -14.96 -12.74 4.51
N GLU A 5 -14.08 -12.25 5.38
CA GLU A 5 -14.15 -10.91 5.98
C GLU A 5 -13.40 -9.85 5.15
N LEU A 6 -12.76 -10.23 4.04
CA LEU A 6 -12.06 -9.32 3.13
C LEU A 6 -12.91 -8.11 2.67
N PRO A 7 -14.21 -8.26 2.32
CA PRO A 7 -15.03 -7.12 1.95
C PRO A 7 -15.16 -6.07 3.08
N LYS A 8 -15.25 -6.52 4.33
CA LYS A 8 -15.32 -5.63 5.50
C LYS A 8 -14.01 -4.85 5.68
N MET A 9 -12.87 -5.51 5.49
CA MET A 9 -11.56 -4.86 5.54
C MET A 9 -11.41 -3.80 4.44
N LEU A 10 -11.87 -4.08 3.22
CA LEU A 10 -11.83 -3.13 2.11
C LEU A 10 -12.65 -1.87 2.40
N ASP A 11 -13.84 -2.03 2.97
CA ASP A 11 -14.66 -0.88 3.38
C ASP A 11 -14.04 -0.11 4.54
N ALA A 12 -13.37 -0.80 5.47
CA ALA A 12 -12.62 -0.16 6.55
C ALA A 12 -11.42 0.66 6.03
N LEU A 13 -10.66 0.13 5.07
CA LEU A 13 -9.56 0.86 4.40
C LEU A 13 -10.06 2.12 3.69
N ARG A 14 -11.24 2.07 3.08
CA ARG A 14 -11.90 3.25 2.48
C ARG A 14 -12.29 4.30 3.53
N LYS A 15 -12.74 3.89 4.72
CA LYS A 15 -13.06 4.81 5.83
C LYS A 15 -11.79 5.46 6.41
N ILE A 16 -10.69 4.71 6.46
CA ILE A 16 -9.39 5.25 6.88
C ILE A 16 -8.87 6.32 5.92
N ASN A 17 -8.94 6.09 4.61
CA ASN A 17 -8.58 7.11 3.62
C ASN A 17 -9.39 8.42 3.77
N LYS A 18 -10.61 8.36 4.32
CA LYS A 18 -11.42 9.56 4.60
C LYS A 18 -11.03 10.25 5.91
N SER A 19 -10.56 9.50 6.89
CA SER A 19 -10.26 10.01 8.24
C SER A 19 -8.82 10.49 8.38
N TYR A 20 -7.92 9.92 7.58
CA TYR A 20 -6.48 10.14 7.63
C TYR A 20 -6.00 10.71 6.28
N PRO A 21 -5.81 12.04 6.15
CA PRO A 21 -5.57 12.68 4.84
C PRO A 21 -4.27 12.26 4.13
N ILE A 22 -3.27 11.83 4.90
CA ILE A 22 -1.93 11.50 4.40
C ILE A 22 -1.81 10.00 4.07
N VAL A 23 -2.71 9.18 4.60
CA VAL A 23 -2.64 7.73 4.39
C VAL A 23 -2.88 7.40 2.93
N LYS A 24 -2.11 6.45 2.40
CA LYS A 24 -2.37 5.90 1.05
C LYS A 24 -2.43 4.39 1.14
N THR A 25 -3.54 3.83 0.66
CA THR A 25 -3.71 2.38 0.56
C THR A 25 -3.47 1.93 -0.87
N LYS A 26 -2.61 0.94 -1.09
CA LYS A 26 -2.34 0.32 -2.40
C LYS A 26 -2.57 -1.19 -2.31
N VAL A 27 -3.02 -1.79 -3.42
CA VAL A 27 -3.05 -3.24 -3.59
C VAL A 27 -1.88 -3.61 -4.51
N GLU A 28 -1.00 -4.48 -4.05
CA GLU A 28 0.07 -5.02 -4.87
C GLU A 28 -0.41 -6.17 -5.75
N GLU A 29 0.37 -6.52 -6.78
CA GLU A 29 0.06 -7.64 -7.68
C GLU A 29 -0.01 -9.00 -6.96
N SER A 30 0.66 -9.12 -5.80
CA SER A 30 0.57 -10.26 -4.88
C SER A 30 -0.79 -10.39 -4.17
N GLY A 31 -1.64 -9.36 -4.23
CA GLY A 31 -2.89 -9.27 -3.47
C GLY A 31 -2.73 -8.70 -2.06
N GLU A 32 -1.53 -8.25 -1.69
CA GLU A 32 -1.30 -7.61 -0.39
C GLU A 32 -1.82 -6.17 -0.36
N HIS A 33 -2.40 -5.78 0.77
CA HIS A 33 -2.88 -4.43 1.03
C HIS A 33 -1.84 -3.64 1.81
N ILE A 34 -1.21 -2.67 1.14
CA ILE A 34 -0.17 -1.82 1.74
C ILE A 34 -0.80 -0.51 2.22
N ILE A 35 -0.44 -0.11 3.44
CA ILE A 35 -0.78 1.17 4.04
C ILE A 35 0.50 2.01 4.14
N LEU A 36 0.51 3.17 3.48
CA LEU A 36 1.60 4.14 3.53
C LEU A 36 1.23 5.26 4.51
N GLY A 37 2.13 5.58 5.43
CA GLY A 37 2.00 6.63 6.43
C GLY A 37 3.31 7.36 6.68
N THR A 38 3.30 8.36 7.55
CA THR A 38 4.45 9.24 7.79
C THR A 38 5.44 8.71 8.84
N GLY A 39 5.01 7.78 9.69
CA GLY A 39 5.84 7.22 10.75
C GLY A 39 5.10 6.22 11.63
N GLU A 40 5.81 5.69 12.63
CA GLU A 40 5.34 4.59 13.48
C GLU A 40 4.08 4.96 14.26
N MET A 41 4.10 6.09 14.99
CA MET A 41 2.94 6.55 15.77
C MET A 41 1.69 6.75 14.89
N TYR A 42 1.89 7.28 13.68
CA TYR A 42 0.79 7.47 12.74
C TYR A 42 0.18 6.13 12.31
N LEU A 43 1.03 5.17 11.95
CA LEU A 43 0.60 3.84 11.55
C LEU A 43 -0.04 3.06 12.71
N ASP A 44 0.45 3.24 13.94
CA ASP A 44 -0.14 2.61 15.12
C ASP A 44 -1.59 3.08 15.34
N CYS A 45 -1.83 4.39 15.30
CA CYS A 45 -3.19 4.94 15.37
C CYS A 45 -4.10 4.45 14.23
N VAL A 46 -3.59 4.46 12.99
CA VAL A 46 -4.34 3.98 11.82
C VAL A 46 -4.71 2.51 11.96
N LEU A 47 -3.77 1.66 12.40
CA LEU A 47 -3.99 0.22 12.60
C LEU A 47 -4.91 -0.05 13.78
N HIS A 48 -4.85 0.76 14.84
CA HIS A 48 -5.77 0.71 15.97
C HIS A 48 -7.21 0.94 15.51
N ASP A 49 -7.44 2.02 14.77
CA ASP A 49 -8.78 2.37 14.26
C ASP A 49 -9.28 1.35 13.24
N LEU A 50 -8.39 0.83 12.39
CA LEU A 50 -8.73 -0.22 11.43
C LEU A 50 -9.28 -1.46 12.15
N ARG A 51 -8.59 -1.91 13.20
CA ARG A 51 -8.97 -3.12 13.96
C ARG A 51 -10.21 -2.89 14.84
N ARG A 52 -10.27 -1.78 15.55
CA ARG A 52 -11.29 -1.55 16.60
C ARG A 52 -12.50 -0.76 16.17
N MET A 53 -12.35 0.22 15.27
CA MET A 53 -13.45 1.13 14.91
C MET A 53 -14.13 0.80 13.59
N TYR A 54 -13.39 0.27 12.61
CA TYR A 54 -13.91 0.17 11.24
C TYR A 54 -14.15 -1.25 10.75
N ALA A 55 -13.21 -2.18 10.99
CA ALA A 55 -13.32 -3.54 10.48
C ALA A 55 -13.95 -4.50 11.50
N GLU A 56 -13.71 -4.31 12.80
CA GLU A 56 -14.04 -5.29 13.86
C GLU A 56 -13.54 -6.71 13.53
N VAL A 57 -12.39 -6.79 12.87
CA VAL A 57 -11.80 -8.03 12.32
C VAL A 57 -10.36 -8.15 12.80
N GLU A 58 -9.93 -9.39 13.05
CA GLU A 58 -8.52 -9.69 13.33
C GLU A 58 -7.67 -9.54 12.07
N LEU A 59 -6.75 -8.58 12.08
CA LEU A 59 -5.83 -8.31 10.98
C LEU A 59 -4.43 -8.78 11.28
N LYS A 60 -3.82 -9.50 10.33
CA LYS A 60 -2.39 -9.83 10.35
C LYS A 60 -1.62 -8.66 9.77
N VAL A 61 -0.77 -8.06 10.59
CA VAL A 61 0.10 -6.95 10.18
C VAL A 61 1.52 -7.49 10.01
N ALA A 62 2.16 -7.14 8.91
CA ALA A 62 3.57 -7.45 8.65
C ALA A 62 4.48 -6.41 9.32
N ASP A 63 5.78 -6.72 9.41
CA ASP A 63 6.75 -5.77 9.94
C ASP A 63 6.81 -4.50 9.07
N PRO A 64 6.88 -3.31 9.68
CA PRO A 64 6.86 -2.05 8.94
C PRO A 64 8.10 -1.92 8.05
N VAL A 65 7.87 -1.54 6.79
CA VAL A 65 8.93 -1.31 5.80
C VAL A 65 8.86 0.10 5.23
N VAL A 66 10.00 0.59 4.74
CA VAL A 66 10.10 1.91 4.12
C VAL A 66 9.98 1.83 2.60
N ARG A 67 9.48 2.91 1.99
CA ARG A 67 9.42 3.03 0.54
C ARG A 67 10.77 3.49 -0.01
N PHE A 68 11.34 2.70 -0.90
CA PHE A 68 12.54 3.08 -1.66
C PHE A 68 12.17 3.83 -2.95
N CYS A 69 13.11 4.66 -3.41
CA CYS A 69 13.05 5.31 -4.71
C CYS A 69 14.32 4.95 -5.49
N GLU A 70 14.16 4.70 -6.78
CA GLU A 70 15.28 4.39 -7.68
C GLU A 70 15.81 5.68 -8.32
N THR A 71 17.12 5.76 -8.51
CA THR A 71 17.79 6.89 -9.18
C THR A 71 19.02 6.39 -9.94
N VAL A 72 19.51 7.19 -10.89
CA VAL A 72 20.73 6.93 -11.66
C VAL A 72 21.80 7.96 -11.31
N VAL A 73 23.03 7.50 -11.15
CA VAL A 73 24.18 8.39 -10.85
C VAL A 73 24.91 8.79 -12.13
N GLU A 74 25.01 7.89 -13.10
CA GLU A 74 25.76 8.09 -14.34
C GLU A 74 24.86 7.97 -15.57
N THR A 75 25.30 8.59 -16.67
CA THR A 75 24.65 8.48 -17.98
C THR A 75 24.79 7.07 -18.55
N SER A 76 23.74 6.57 -19.20
CA SER A 76 23.79 5.24 -19.82
C SER A 76 24.89 5.16 -20.90
N ALA A 77 25.69 4.08 -20.85
CA ALA A 77 26.76 3.86 -21.82
C ALA A 77 26.26 3.64 -23.26
N LEU A 78 24.99 3.21 -23.40
CA LEU A 78 24.35 2.91 -24.68
C LEU A 78 23.05 3.71 -24.79
N LYS A 79 22.66 4.05 -26.02
CA LYS A 79 21.34 4.59 -26.33
C LYS A 79 20.35 3.42 -26.42
N CYS A 80 19.29 3.46 -25.61
CA CYS A 80 18.23 2.46 -25.64
C CYS A 80 17.31 2.69 -26.86
N PHE A 81 16.94 1.61 -27.55
CA PHE A 81 15.94 1.61 -28.61
C PHE A 81 14.77 0.72 -28.18
N ALA A 82 13.55 1.15 -28.46
CA ALA A 82 12.34 0.37 -28.19
C ALA A 82 11.47 0.35 -29.45
N GLU A 83 11.04 -0.84 -29.85
CA GLU A 83 10.11 -1.04 -30.96
C GLU A 83 8.73 -1.43 -30.42
N THR A 84 7.68 -0.88 -31.01
CA THR A 84 6.31 -1.24 -30.62
C THR A 84 5.95 -2.61 -31.20
N PRO A 85 5.04 -3.37 -30.56
CA PRO A 85 4.53 -4.63 -31.11
C PRO A 85 3.86 -4.47 -32.48
N ASN A 86 3.41 -3.25 -32.81
CA ASN A 86 2.75 -2.92 -34.07
C ASN A 86 3.72 -2.75 -35.25
N LYS A 87 5.04 -2.86 -35.02
CA LYS A 87 6.11 -2.80 -36.05
C LYS A 87 5.96 -1.64 -37.04
N LYS A 88 5.41 -0.52 -36.58
CA LYS A 88 5.34 0.75 -37.29
C LYS A 88 6.18 1.78 -36.56
#